data_AF-A0A816EWN8-F1
#
_entry.id   AF-A0A816EWN8-F1
#
_cell.length_a   1.000
_cell.length_b   1.000
_cell.length_c   1.000
_cell.angle_alpha   90.00
_cell.angle_beta   90.00
_cell.angle_gamma   90.00
#
_symmetry.space_group_name_H-M   'P 1'
#
loop_
_entity.id
_entity.type
_entity.pdbx_description
1 polymer ?
#
loop_
_entity_poly.entity_id
_entity_poly.type
_entity_poly.pdbx_seq_one_letter_code
_entity_poly.pdbx_strand_id
1 'polypeptide(L)'
;MTSSEELIELVKKLKRERSFVSAEQKHIREQYAQLLKLAEHVQHRQWITSHQRYVLTSLIYPNRNDQNIQSKSCFQYIQILDNISFIDSYKYFNYLQDLPYLRLLTFLRQQPNLLALCLSSIEKTDGLLINTIIPILMTAIYNQCLYYDDELFILELLRSLIDIQLKNELNPRIILQRSSCSFKIVFDAFLTASQSCKLFLTAALHEPIMQLLIDDECFYDINPDTSLSRFSKQERLKKFGQPGTRDYLDKIQKYRNVILTKLYTFTSTFIESLRNALSFFPTSLSFLISQMFIILSQSSELSSRDIRCLCCDIIMTLFIGPAICEPEKHGIIADIPISTIARHNLNQIAIILQTLAMSNDIESKTKDLYNKFKENCVSSILDNFIDSSRNVIFPSRSSILSSSNITRSTILITQKQLRQL
;
A
#
# COMPACT_ATOMS: atom_id res chain seq x y z
N MET A 1 -8.03 22.13 -72.75
CA MET A 1 -6.64 21.75 -72.43
C MET A 1 -6.30 21.90 -70.94
N THR A 2 -7.05 22.68 -70.16
CA THR A 2 -6.84 22.91 -68.72
C THR A 2 -7.15 21.72 -67.80
N SER A 3 -8.17 20.91 -68.13
CA SER A 3 -8.60 19.78 -67.29
C SER A 3 -7.59 18.62 -67.22
N SER A 4 -6.74 18.44 -68.24
CA SER A 4 -5.73 17.38 -68.25
C SER A 4 -4.52 17.73 -67.39
N GLU A 5 -4.16 19.01 -67.28
CA GLU A 5 -3.02 19.48 -66.48
C GLU A 5 -3.35 19.44 -64.99
N GLU A 6 -4.58 19.84 -64.63
CA GLU A 6 -5.11 19.73 -63.26
C GLU A 6 -5.15 18.27 -62.77
N LEU A 7 -5.52 17.33 -63.64
CA LEU A 7 -5.54 15.89 -63.33
C LEU A 7 -4.13 15.34 -63.11
N ILE A 8 -3.15 15.80 -63.90
CA ILE A 8 -1.74 15.42 -63.74
C ILE A 8 -1.16 16.00 -62.44
N GLU A 9 -1.52 17.23 -62.08
CA GLU A 9 -1.09 17.85 -60.82
C GLU A 9 -1.69 17.15 -59.60
N LEU A 10 -2.97 16.76 -59.66
CA LEU A 10 -3.63 15.97 -58.62
C LEU A 10 -2.96 14.60 -58.43
N VAL A 11 -2.63 13.91 -59.53
CA VAL A 11 -1.90 12.62 -59.47
C VAL A 11 -0.52 12.80 -58.84
N LYS A 12 0.19 13.90 -59.12
CA LYS A 12 1.47 14.22 -58.48
C LYS A 12 1.29 14.51 -56.97
N LYS A 13 0.25 15.25 -56.58
CA LYS A 13 -0.09 15.52 -55.17
C LYS A 13 -0.43 14.23 -54.42
N LEU A 14 -1.30 13.39 -54.96
CA LEU A 14 -1.67 12.10 -54.36
C LEU A 14 -0.48 11.14 -54.23
N LYS A 15 0.44 11.13 -55.21
CA LYS A 15 1.69 10.34 -55.08
C LYS A 15 2.58 10.87 -53.95
N ARG A 16 2.73 12.18 -53.82
CA ARG A 16 3.49 12.80 -52.72
C ARG A 16 2.85 12.51 -51.37
N GLU A 17 1.53 12.66 -51.25
CA GLU A 17 0.80 12.32 -50.02
C GLU A 17 0.92 10.84 -49.69
N ARG A 18 0.79 9.94 -50.67
CA ARG A 18 1.00 8.50 -50.45
C ARG A 18 2.41 8.19 -49.96
N SER A 19 3.43 8.81 -50.55
CA SER A 19 4.82 8.65 -50.10
C SER A 19 5.03 9.23 -48.69
N PHE A 20 4.43 10.38 -48.39
CA PHE A 20 4.47 10.99 -47.06
C PHE A 20 3.79 10.10 -46.01
N VAL A 21 2.57 9.63 -46.27
CA VAL A 21 1.83 8.72 -45.39
C VAL A 21 2.60 7.41 -45.19
N SER A 22 3.24 6.87 -46.23
CA SER A 22 4.07 5.67 -46.10
C SER A 22 5.32 5.91 -45.24
N ALA A 23 5.93 7.10 -45.32
CA ALA A 23 7.07 7.47 -44.49
C ALA A 23 6.66 7.64 -43.02
N GLU A 24 5.55 8.32 -42.76
CA GLU A 24 4.94 8.46 -41.43
C GLU A 24 4.58 7.09 -40.83
N GLN A 25 3.93 6.21 -41.59
CA GLN A 25 3.64 4.84 -41.13
C GLN A 25 4.90 4.06 -40.76
N LYS A 26 5.98 4.21 -41.53
CA LYS A 26 7.26 3.58 -41.20
C LYS A 26 7.84 4.16 -39.92
N HIS A 27 7.82 5.48 -39.78
CA HIS A 27 8.32 6.17 -38.60
C HIS A 27 7.57 5.76 -37.32
N ILE A 28 6.24 5.70 -37.37
CA ILE A 28 5.40 5.25 -36.26
C ILE A 28 5.74 3.79 -35.88
N ARG A 29 5.95 2.90 -36.86
CA ARG A 29 6.34 1.51 -36.58
C ARG A 29 7.71 1.41 -35.92
N GLU A 30 8.67 2.21 -36.34
CA GLU A 30 10.01 2.27 -35.73
C GLU A 30 9.93 2.78 -34.29
N GLN A 31 9.18 3.86 -34.04
CA GLN A 31 8.93 4.39 -32.70
C GLN A 31 8.21 3.38 -31.80
N TYR A 32 7.20 2.69 -32.32
CA TYR A 32 6.48 1.65 -31.58
C TYR A 32 7.40 0.48 -31.21
N ALA A 33 8.27 0.03 -32.12
CA ALA A 33 9.25 -1.01 -31.82
C ALA A 33 10.26 -0.58 -30.75
N GLN A 34 10.67 0.70 -30.72
CA GLN A 34 11.52 1.23 -29.66
C GLN A 34 10.78 1.31 -28.32
N LEU A 35 9.52 1.74 -28.33
CA LEU A 35 8.67 1.79 -27.15
C LEU A 35 8.51 0.40 -26.52
N LEU A 36 8.27 -0.64 -27.33
CA LEU A 36 8.17 -2.02 -26.85
C LEU A 36 9.47 -2.49 -26.16
N LYS A 37 10.64 -2.18 -26.74
CA LYS A 37 11.94 -2.52 -26.13
C LYS A 37 12.16 -1.81 -24.78
N LEU A 38 11.77 -0.54 -24.70
CA LEU A 38 11.86 0.22 -23.46
C LEU A 38 10.89 -0.33 -22.40
N ALA A 39 9.66 -0.65 -22.78
CA ALA A 39 8.66 -1.26 -21.89
C ALA A 39 9.16 -2.60 -21.33
N GLU A 40 9.74 -3.45 -22.18
CA GLU A 40 10.35 -4.72 -21.76
C GLU A 40 11.50 -4.49 -20.77
N HIS A 41 12.39 -3.53 -21.06
CA HIS A 41 13.48 -3.20 -20.15
C HIS A 41 13.00 -2.69 -18.79
N VAL A 42 11.95 -1.85 -18.76
CA VAL A 42 11.31 -1.41 -17.50
C VAL A 42 10.72 -2.59 -16.75
N GLN A 43 10.05 -3.51 -17.44
CA GLN A 43 9.47 -4.70 -16.83
C GLN A 43 10.53 -5.62 -16.21
N HIS A 44 11.65 -5.84 -16.90
CA HIS A 44 12.79 -6.59 -16.35
C HIS A 44 13.38 -5.92 -15.10
N ARG A 45 13.58 -4.60 -15.14
CA ARG A 45 14.08 -3.83 -13.99
C ARG A 45 13.12 -3.87 -12.81
N GLN A 46 11.82 -3.76 -13.06
CA GLN A 46 10.79 -3.84 -12.02
C GLN A 46 10.81 -5.23 -11.37
N TRP A 47 10.88 -6.29 -12.17
CA TRP A 47 10.97 -7.66 -11.67
C TRP A 47 12.22 -7.88 -10.80
N ILE A 48 13.39 -7.40 -11.23
CA ILE A 48 14.62 -7.49 -10.42
C ILE A 48 14.47 -6.71 -9.11
N THR A 49 14.01 -5.45 -9.18
CA THR A 49 13.84 -4.57 -8.01
C THR A 49 12.87 -5.17 -7.00
N SER A 50 11.79 -5.80 -7.47
CA SER A 50 10.83 -6.50 -6.62
C SER A 50 11.44 -7.64 -5.82
N HIS A 51 12.29 -8.46 -6.47
CA HIS A 51 12.95 -9.59 -5.83
C HIS A 51 14.03 -9.10 -4.86
N GLN A 52 14.79 -8.06 -5.24
CA GLN A 52 15.76 -7.41 -4.34
C GLN A 52 15.06 -6.85 -3.09
N ARG A 53 13.93 -6.17 -3.26
CA ARG A 53 13.12 -5.65 -2.15
C ARG A 53 12.63 -6.78 -1.25
N TYR A 54 12.11 -7.87 -1.82
CA TYR A 54 11.67 -9.04 -1.05
C TYR A 54 12.80 -9.66 -0.21
N VAL A 55 14.01 -9.72 -0.76
CA VAL A 55 15.20 -10.21 -0.03
C VAL A 55 15.58 -9.27 1.10
N LEU A 56 15.63 -7.96 0.85
CA LEU A 56 15.96 -6.94 1.87
C LEU A 56 14.91 -6.90 2.98
N THR A 57 13.63 -6.72 2.61
CA THR A 57 12.48 -7.47 3.12
C THR A 57 12.73 -8.45 4.28
N SER A 58 13.07 -9.67 3.87
CA SER A 58 13.31 -10.84 4.72
C SER A 58 14.55 -10.74 5.62
N LEU A 59 15.52 -9.88 5.29
CA LEU A 59 16.69 -9.64 6.15
C LEU A 59 16.34 -8.75 7.34
N ILE A 60 15.48 -7.74 7.13
CA ILE A 60 15.07 -6.81 8.19
C ILE A 60 14.08 -7.50 9.14
N TYR A 61 13.16 -8.31 8.59
CA TYR A 61 12.28 -9.18 9.36
C TYR A 61 12.60 -10.62 9.01
N PRO A 62 13.56 -11.26 9.71
CA PRO A 62 13.69 -12.69 9.62
C PRO A 62 12.37 -13.28 10.10
N ASN A 63 11.54 -13.76 9.18
CA ASN A 63 10.45 -14.65 9.53
C ASN A 63 11.07 -15.73 10.41
N ARG A 64 10.54 -15.93 11.63
CA ARG A 64 11.08 -16.90 12.61
C ARG A 64 11.19 -18.34 12.05
N ASN A 65 10.62 -18.60 10.89
CA ASN A 65 10.53 -19.90 10.24
C ASN A 65 11.51 -20.08 9.06
N ASP A 66 12.14 -19.03 8.53
CA ASP A 66 13.10 -19.15 7.42
C ASP A 66 14.55 -19.13 7.94
N GLN A 67 14.94 -20.20 8.62
CA GLN A 67 16.32 -20.44 9.06
C GLN A 67 17.33 -20.55 7.89
N ASN A 68 16.86 -20.57 6.64
CA ASN A 68 17.67 -20.74 5.44
C ASN A 68 18.20 -19.43 4.84
N ILE A 69 17.79 -18.29 5.37
CA ILE A 69 18.30 -16.98 4.92
C ILE A 69 19.48 -16.59 5.82
N GLN A 70 20.60 -17.32 5.68
CA GLN A 70 21.88 -16.84 6.18
C GLN A 70 22.25 -15.58 5.39
N SER A 71 22.84 -14.56 6.03
CA SER A 71 23.27 -13.32 5.37
C SER A 71 24.12 -13.56 4.10
N LYS A 72 24.87 -14.68 4.06
CA LYS A 72 25.63 -15.13 2.88
C LYS A 72 24.75 -15.58 1.70
N SER A 73 23.63 -16.27 1.93
CA SER A 73 22.73 -16.71 0.86
C SER A 73 21.96 -15.55 0.23
N CYS A 74 21.63 -14.50 1.01
CA CYS A 74 21.05 -13.26 0.48
C CYS A 74 21.98 -12.54 -0.49
N PHE A 75 23.23 -12.35 -0.09
CA PHE A 75 24.20 -11.64 -0.92
C PHE A 75 24.45 -12.38 -2.25
N GLN A 76 24.61 -13.70 -2.19
CA GLN A 76 24.70 -14.54 -3.39
C GLN A 76 23.45 -14.41 -4.27
N TYR A 77 22.27 -14.38 -3.67
CA TYR A 77 21.02 -14.24 -4.42
C TYR A 77 20.90 -12.86 -5.09
N ILE A 78 21.30 -11.77 -4.43
CA ILE A 78 21.36 -10.43 -5.04
C ILE A 78 22.35 -10.42 -6.21
N GLN A 79 23.53 -11.01 -6.06
CA GLN A 79 24.50 -11.12 -7.16
C GLN A 79 23.97 -11.94 -8.34
N ILE A 80 23.18 -12.99 -8.08
CA ILE A 80 22.48 -13.73 -9.13
C ILE A 80 21.47 -12.81 -9.82
N LEU A 81 20.64 -12.08 -9.07
CA LEU A 81 19.63 -11.16 -9.62
C LEU A 81 20.24 -10.09 -10.53
N ASP A 82 21.41 -9.55 -10.18
CA ASP A 82 22.11 -8.54 -10.99
C ASP A 82 22.63 -9.09 -12.32
N ASN A 83 22.88 -10.40 -12.41
CA ASN A 83 23.40 -11.09 -13.59
C ASN A 83 22.35 -11.96 -14.30
N ILE A 84 21.06 -11.77 -14.02
CA ILE A 84 19.99 -12.57 -14.64
C ILE A 84 19.84 -12.27 -16.13
N SER A 85 19.67 -13.35 -16.90
CA SER A 85 19.21 -13.29 -18.29
C SER A 85 17.74 -13.72 -18.39
N PHE A 86 16.94 -12.94 -19.09
CA PHE A 86 15.56 -13.30 -19.43
C PHE A 86 15.54 -14.13 -20.71
N ILE A 87 14.83 -15.25 -20.67
CA ILE A 87 14.79 -16.23 -21.76
C ILE A 87 13.33 -16.48 -22.11
N ASP A 88 13.02 -16.45 -23.41
CA ASP A 88 11.69 -16.81 -23.89
C ASP A 88 11.34 -18.25 -23.53
N SER A 89 10.15 -18.47 -23.02
CA SER A 89 9.71 -19.79 -22.51
C SER A 89 9.75 -20.88 -23.58
N TYR A 90 9.40 -20.58 -24.84
CA TYR A 90 9.46 -21.53 -25.96
C TYR A 90 10.88 -22.03 -26.33
N LYS A 91 11.94 -21.37 -25.84
CA LYS A 91 13.32 -21.84 -26.03
C LYS A 91 13.67 -22.95 -25.04
N TYR A 92 12.96 -22.99 -23.91
CA TYR A 92 13.19 -23.95 -22.83
C TYR A 92 12.14 -25.06 -22.82
N PHE A 93 10.88 -24.69 -23.01
CA PHE A 93 9.76 -25.60 -23.25
C PHE A 93 9.55 -25.73 -24.76
N ASN A 94 9.30 -26.95 -25.27
CA ASN A 94 8.81 -27.07 -26.64
C ASN A 94 7.51 -26.27 -26.79
N TYR A 95 7.26 -25.67 -27.96
CA TYR A 95 6.10 -24.80 -28.20
C TYR A 95 4.75 -25.40 -27.75
N LEU A 96 4.60 -26.73 -27.88
CA LEU A 96 3.41 -27.47 -27.45
C LEU A 96 3.22 -27.51 -25.92
N GLN A 97 4.30 -27.45 -25.14
CA GLN A 97 4.27 -27.44 -23.68
C GLN A 97 4.14 -26.02 -23.11
N ASP A 98 4.61 -25.02 -23.83
CA ASP A 98 4.57 -23.61 -23.42
C ASP A 98 3.15 -23.03 -23.44
N LEU A 99 2.40 -23.33 -24.52
CA LEU A 99 1.09 -22.74 -24.79
C LEU A 99 0.04 -22.99 -23.69
N PRO A 100 -0.07 -24.20 -23.08
CA PRO A 100 -0.93 -24.44 -21.93
C PRO A 100 -0.60 -23.58 -20.71
N TYR A 101 0.69 -23.42 -20.36
CA TYR A 101 1.11 -22.59 -19.22
C TYR A 101 0.77 -21.12 -19.47
N LEU A 102 1.06 -20.61 -20.66
CA LEU A 102 0.72 -19.22 -21.02
C LEU A 102 -0.79 -18.98 -20.95
N ARG A 103 -1.60 -19.91 -21.46
CA ARG A 103 -3.07 -19.85 -21.39
C ARG A 103 -3.57 -19.86 -19.95
N LEU A 104 -3.01 -20.73 -19.10
CA LEU A 104 -3.37 -20.82 -17.69
C LEU A 104 -3.04 -19.51 -16.95
N LEU A 105 -1.82 -19.00 -17.08
CA LEU A 105 -1.41 -17.76 -16.40
C LEU A 105 -2.22 -16.55 -16.88
N THR A 106 -2.52 -16.48 -18.18
CA THR A 106 -3.39 -15.43 -18.74
C THR A 106 -4.82 -15.56 -18.22
N PHE A 107 -5.34 -16.78 -18.11
CA PHE A 107 -6.66 -17.04 -17.55
C PHE A 107 -6.75 -16.63 -16.07
N LEU A 108 -5.74 -16.98 -15.27
CA LEU A 108 -5.68 -16.57 -13.85
C LEU A 108 -5.69 -15.05 -13.71
N ARG A 109 -4.89 -14.34 -14.51
CA ARG A 109 -4.86 -12.86 -14.53
C ARG A 109 -6.23 -12.26 -14.82
N GLN A 110 -6.98 -12.84 -15.77
CA GLN A 110 -8.28 -12.35 -16.20
C GLN A 110 -9.46 -12.78 -15.30
N GLN A 111 -9.23 -13.67 -14.32
CA GLN A 111 -10.26 -14.19 -13.42
C GLN A 111 -9.90 -13.93 -11.94
N PRO A 112 -9.87 -12.66 -11.51
CA PRO A 112 -9.57 -12.31 -10.12
C PRO A 112 -10.56 -12.92 -9.11
N ASN A 113 -11.83 -13.06 -9.49
CA ASN A 113 -12.84 -13.69 -8.62
C ASN A 113 -12.51 -15.17 -8.31
N LEU A 114 -12.00 -15.91 -9.30
CA LEU A 114 -11.58 -17.29 -9.11
C LEU A 114 -10.34 -17.37 -8.23
N LEU A 115 -9.37 -16.48 -8.46
CA LEU A 115 -8.20 -16.36 -7.58
C LEU A 115 -8.59 -16.03 -6.14
N ALA A 116 -9.60 -15.18 -5.90
CA ALA A 116 -10.09 -14.89 -4.56
C ALA A 116 -10.61 -16.13 -3.84
N LEU A 117 -11.38 -16.98 -4.55
CA LEU A 117 -11.87 -18.25 -4.04
C LEU A 117 -10.74 -19.22 -3.74
N CYS A 118 -9.76 -19.35 -4.65
CA CYS A 118 -8.57 -20.17 -4.45
C CYS A 118 -7.79 -19.72 -3.21
N LEU A 119 -7.48 -18.43 -3.08
CA LEU A 119 -6.77 -17.88 -1.92
C LEU A 119 -7.53 -18.13 -0.62
N SER A 120 -8.84 -17.89 -0.61
CA SER A 120 -9.66 -18.17 0.58
C SER A 120 -9.69 -19.66 0.96
N SER A 121 -9.57 -20.57 -0.01
CA SER A 121 -9.50 -22.01 0.25
C SER A 121 -8.11 -22.44 0.76
N ILE A 122 -7.05 -21.83 0.24
CA ILE A 122 -5.66 -22.05 0.68
C ILE A 122 -5.50 -21.55 2.12
N GLU A 123 -6.03 -20.37 2.45
CA GLU A 123 -5.98 -19.82 3.81
C GLU A 123 -6.57 -20.78 4.85
N LYS A 124 -7.63 -21.52 4.50
CA LYS A 124 -8.28 -22.50 5.38
C LYS A 124 -7.50 -23.81 5.52
N THR A 125 -6.67 -24.16 4.55
CA THR A 125 -5.93 -25.43 4.50
C THR A 125 -4.50 -25.28 4.99
N ASP A 126 -3.77 -24.29 4.46
CA ASP A 126 -2.40 -23.96 4.82
C ASP A 126 -2.14 -22.45 4.73
N GLY A 127 -2.23 -21.79 5.89
CA GLY A 127 -1.95 -20.36 6.03
C GLY A 127 -0.47 -19.97 5.85
N LEU A 128 0.47 -20.91 5.76
CA LEU A 128 1.87 -20.60 5.45
C LEU A 128 2.09 -20.48 3.94
N LEU A 129 1.43 -21.33 3.15
CA LEU A 129 1.52 -21.27 1.68
C LEU A 129 1.03 -19.94 1.13
N ILE A 130 0.04 -19.30 1.75
CA ILE A 130 -0.48 -18.00 1.31
C ILE A 130 0.61 -16.93 1.26
N ASN A 131 1.54 -16.95 2.22
CA ASN A 131 2.67 -16.01 2.30
C ASN A 131 3.71 -16.23 1.20
N THR A 132 3.70 -17.40 0.55
CA THR A 132 4.57 -17.72 -0.59
C THR A 132 3.86 -17.46 -1.93
N ILE A 133 2.57 -17.78 -2.04
CA ILE A 133 1.79 -17.68 -3.28
C ILE A 133 1.48 -16.23 -3.62
N ILE A 134 1.06 -15.41 -2.66
CA ILE A 134 0.67 -14.01 -2.93
C ILE A 134 1.84 -13.18 -3.51
N PRO A 135 3.08 -13.22 -2.97
CA PRO A 135 4.21 -12.56 -3.60
C PRO A 135 4.46 -13.01 -5.04
N ILE A 136 4.26 -14.30 -5.35
CA ILE A 136 4.39 -14.82 -6.72
C ILE A 136 3.27 -14.27 -7.61
N LEU A 137 2.02 -14.25 -7.13
CA LEU A 137 0.90 -13.65 -7.88
C LEU A 137 1.18 -12.17 -8.18
N MET A 138 1.63 -11.41 -7.18
CA MET A 138 1.88 -9.98 -7.33
C MET A 138 3.06 -9.68 -8.27
N THR A 139 4.12 -10.48 -8.25
CA THR A 139 5.30 -10.28 -9.12
C THR A 139 5.12 -10.88 -10.51
N ALA A 140 4.67 -12.13 -10.60
CA ALA A 140 4.53 -12.85 -11.87
C ALA A 140 3.21 -12.54 -12.58
N ILE A 141 2.06 -12.62 -11.91
CA ILE A 141 0.75 -12.46 -12.57
C ILE A 141 0.37 -11.00 -12.76
N TYR A 142 0.64 -10.14 -11.78
CA TYR A 142 0.22 -8.73 -11.82
C TYR A 142 1.36 -7.70 -11.94
N ASN A 143 2.61 -8.15 -12.08
CA ASN A 143 3.78 -7.30 -12.32
C ASN A 143 3.86 -6.04 -11.43
N GLN A 144 3.46 -6.20 -10.17
CA GLN A 144 3.38 -5.13 -9.17
C GLN A 144 2.61 -3.88 -9.63
N CYS A 145 1.47 -4.07 -10.31
CA CYS A 145 0.63 -2.97 -10.79
C CYS A 145 1.34 -1.99 -11.74
N LEU A 146 2.38 -2.43 -12.47
CA LEU A 146 3.08 -1.56 -13.42
C LEU A 146 2.13 -1.05 -14.53
N TYR A 147 1.19 -1.90 -14.95
CA TYR A 147 0.18 -1.58 -15.94
C TYR A 147 -1.16 -1.28 -15.26
N TYR A 148 -1.90 -0.33 -15.84
CA TYR A 148 -3.21 0.06 -15.34
C TYR A 148 -4.21 -1.11 -15.27
N ASP A 149 -4.19 -2.00 -16.26
CA ASP A 149 -5.05 -3.19 -16.27
C ASP A 149 -4.75 -4.12 -15.09
N ASP A 150 -3.47 -4.27 -14.72
CA ASP A 150 -3.04 -5.11 -13.60
C ASP A 150 -3.49 -4.51 -12.26
N GLU A 151 -3.44 -3.18 -12.11
CA GLU A 151 -4.01 -2.47 -10.96
C GLU A 151 -5.51 -2.75 -10.82
N LEU A 152 -6.26 -2.66 -11.92
CA LEU A 152 -7.70 -2.94 -11.93
C LEU A 152 -8.00 -4.38 -11.54
N PHE A 153 -7.32 -5.38 -12.12
CA PHE A 153 -7.56 -6.78 -11.75
C PHE A 153 -7.27 -7.05 -10.26
N ILE A 154 -6.27 -6.39 -9.67
CA ILE A 154 -6.00 -6.48 -8.23
C ILE A 154 -7.12 -5.84 -7.40
N LEU A 155 -7.66 -4.70 -7.83
CA LEU A 155 -8.82 -4.09 -7.16
C LEU A 155 -10.05 -5.00 -7.21
N GLU A 156 -10.29 -5.68 -8.34
CA GLU A 156 -11.36 -6.69 -8.45
C GLU A 156 -11.09 -7.89 -7.51
N LEU A 157 -9.84 -8.36 -7.42
CA LEU A 157 -9.42 -9.43 -6.51
C LEU A 157 -9.67 -9.05 -5.04
N LEU A 158 -9.22 -7.86 -4.62
CA LEU A 158 -9.43 -7.34 -3.27
C LEU A 158 -10.92 -7.18 -2.96
N ARG A 159 -11.70 -6.69 -3.92
CA ARG A 159 -13.17 -6.57 -3.79
C ARG A 159 -13.82 -7.94 -3.57
N SER A 160 -13.44 -8.97 -4.33
CA SER A 160 -13.94 -10.33 -4.13
C SER A 160 -13.52 -10.92 -2.79
N LEU A 161 -12.30 -10.65 -2.33
CA LEU A 161 -11.85 -11.09 -1.00
C LEU A 161 -12.64 -10.42 0.12
N ILE A 162 -13.06 -9.16 -0.01
CA ILE A 162 -13.97 -8.52 0.97
C ILE A 162 -15.31 -9.27 1.03
N ASP A 163 -15.91 -9.58 -0.12
CA ASP A 163 -17.20 -10.28 -0.20
C ASP A 163 -17.12 -11.69 0.39
N ILE A 164 -16.02 -12.41 0.14
CA ILE A 164 -15.82 -13.79 0.62
C ILE A 164 -15.41 -13.84 2.10
N GLN A 165 -14.52 -12.95 2.54
CA GLN A 165 -13.84 -13.06 3.84
C GLN A 165 -14.38 -12.13 4.92
N LEU A 166 -15.01 -11.01 4.57
CA LEU A 166 -15.40 -9.99 5.57
C LEU A 166 -16.92 -9.82 5.69
N LYS A 167 -17.69 -10.07 4.62
CA LYS A 167 -19.13 -9.78 4.58
C LYS A 167 -19.97 -10.50 5.63
N ASN A 168 -19.71 -11.80 5.82
CA ASN A 168 -20.53 -12.67 6.66
C ASN A 168 -19.92 -12.90 8.06
N GLU A 169 -18.91 -12.11 8.42
CA GLU A 169 -18.17 -12.32 9.66
C GLU A 169 -18.64 -11.35 10.73
N LEU A 170 -18.89 -11.87 11.93
CA LEU A 170 -19.40 -11.08 13.07
C LEU A 170 -18.41 -9.98 13.48
N ASN A 171 -17.11 -10.27 13.38
CA ASN A 171 -16.03 -9.36 13.77
C ASN A 171 -14.89 -9.38 12.74
N PRO A 172 -15.06 -8.70 11.58
CA PRO A 172 -14.04 -8.57 10.54
C PRO A 172 -12.68 -8.06 11.04
N ARG A 173 -12.63 -7.30 12.15
CA ARG A 173 -11.37 -6.85 12.78
C ARG A 173 -10.45 -8.00 13.18
N ILE A 174 -11.01 -9.09 13.70
CA ILE A 174 -10.23 -10.24 14.17
C ILE A 174 -9.54 -10.94 12.98
N ILE A 175 -10.21 -11.01 11.84
CA ILE A 175 -9.68 -11.65 10.64
C ILE A 175 -8.52 -10.85 10.09
N LEU A 176 -8.64 -9.53 10.05
CA LEU A 176 -7.59 -8.63 9.58
C LEU A 176 -6.35 -8.62 10.49
N GLN A 177 -6.48 -9.05 11.75
CA GLN A 177 -5.32 -9.23 12.62
C GLN A 177 -4.53 -10.50 12.29
N ARG A 178 -5.14 -11.51 11.65
CA ARG A 178 -4.45 -12.75 11.28
C ARG A 178 -3.38 -12.50 10.24
N SER A 179 -2.20 -13.08 10.45
CA SER A 179 -1.08 -13.00 9.51
C SER A 179 -1.32 -13.80 8.23
N SER A 180 -2.26 -14.75 8.23
CA SER A 180 -2.63 -15.57 7.07
C SER A 180 -3.80 -14.98 6.25
N CYS A 181 -4.32 -13.81 6.64
CA CYS A 181 -5.47 -13.21 5.96
C CYS A 181 -5.10 -12.79 4.53
N SER A 182 -5.71 -13.46 3.55
CA SER A 182 -5.42 -13.25 2.13
C SER A 182 -5.68 -11.80 1.71
N PHE A 183 -6.81 -11.21 2.12
CA PHE A 183 -7.11 -9.80 1.86
C PHE A 183 -5.99 -8.89 2.35
N LYS A 184 -5.55 -9.05 3.61
CA LYS A 184 -4.52 -8.20 4.20
C LYS A 184 -3.18 -8.29 3.46
N ILE A 185 -2.74 -9.50 3.11
CA ILE A 185 -1.46 -9.70 2.44
C ILE A 185 -1.51 -9.13 1.01
N VAL A 186 -2.61 -9.35 0.27
CA VAL A 186 -2.78 -8.75 -1.07
C VAL A 186 -2.87 -7.22 -0.96
N PHE A 187 -3.55 -6.70 0.05
CA PHE A 187 -3.70 -5.26 0.28
C PHE A 187 -2.35 -4.60 0.60
N ASP A 188 -1.55 -5.20 1.48
CA ASP A 188 -0.19 -4.72 1.78
C ASP A 188 0.72 -4.76 0.54
N ALA A 189 0.64 -5.82 -0.25
CA ALA A 189 1.37 -5.91 -1.51
C ALA A 189 0.91 -4.86 -2.54
N PHE A 190 -0.40 -4.55 -2.59
CA PHE A 190 -0.96 -3.49 -3.41
C PHE A 190 -0.46 -2.09 -2.98
N LEU A 191 -0.52 -1.79 -1.68
CA LEU A 191 0.00 -0.52 -1.13
C LEU A 191 1.49 -0.34 -1.42
N THR A 192 2.26 -1.42 -1.30
CA THR A 192 3.70 -1.44 -1.61
C THR A 192 3.99 -1.21 -3.09
N ALA A 193 3.15 -1.75 -3.98
CA ALA A 193 3.25 -1.58 -5.42
C ALA A 193 2.83 -0.18 -5.88
N SER A 194 1.77 0.38 -5.27
CA SER A 194 1.15 1.63 -5.68
C SER A 194 2.04 2.86 -5.46
N GLN A 195 2.38 3.56 -6.54
CA GLN A 195 3.16 4.80 -6.47
C GLN A 195 2.34 5.97 -5.93
N SER A 196 1.04 6.04 -6.25
CA SER A 196 0.13 7.07 -5.74
C SER A 196 0.01 6.98 -4.22
N CYS A 197 -0.03 5.78 -3.65
CA CYS A 197 -0.03 5.58 -2.19
C CYS A 197 1.23 6.16 -1.53
N LYS A 198 2.42 5.91 -2.10
CA LYS A 198 3.68 6.45 -1.57
C LYS A 198 3.74 7.97 -1.66
N LEU A 199 3.30 8.55 -2.78
CA LEU A 199 3.24 10.00 -2.95
C LEU A 199 2.32 10.65 -1.92
N PHE A 200 1.13 10.08 -1.70
CA PHE A 200 0.21 10.54 -0.66
C PHE A 200 0.84 10.47 0.73
N LEU A 201 1.40 9.32 1.12
CA LEU A 201 2.04 9.17 2.43
C LEU A 201 3.19 10.16 2.62
N THR A 202 4.01 10.36 1.60
CA THR A 202 5.12 11.32 1.66
C THR A 202 4.60 12.74 1.81
N ALA A 203 3.60 13.14 1.01
CA ALA A 203 3.00 14.47 1.08
C ALA A 203 2.30 14.73 2.44
N ALA A 204 1.64 13.71 3.00
CA ALA A 204 0.87 13.84 4.23
C ALA A 204 1.71 13.72 5.51
N LEU A 205 2.78 12.92 5.51
CA LEU A 205 3.46 12.52 6.75
C LEU A 205 4.90 13.03 6.84
N HIS A 206 5.58 13.34 5.73
CA HIS A 206 7.00 13.72 5.77
C HIS A 206 7.27 14.89 6.71
N GLU A 207 6.59 16.03 6.54
CA GLU A 207 6.82 17.21 7.37
C GLU A 207 6.46 16.97 8.86
N PRO A 208 5.27 16.45 9.22
CA PRO A 208 4.94 16.18 10.62
C PRO A 208 5.91 15.19 11.30
N ILE A 209 6.37 14.16 10.58
CA ILE A 209 7.37 13.23 11.09
C ILE A 209 8.68 13.98 11.35
N MET A 210 9.18 14.74 10.38
CA MET A 210 10.43 15.48 10.52
C MET A 210 10.40 16.45 11.71
N GLN A 211 9.29 17.14 11.93
CA GLN A 211 9.13 18.03 13.10
C GLN A 211 9.25 17.29 14.43
N LEU A 212 8.69 16.06 14.52
CA LEU A 212 8.79 15.24 15.72
C LEU A 212 10.20 14.65 15.90
N LEU A 213 10.87 14.27 14.82
CA LEU A 213 12.25 13.76 14.88
C LEU A 213 13.26 14.82 15.35
N ILE A 214 12.97 16.10 15.12
CA ILE A 214 13.80 17.21 15.63
C ILE A 214 13.66 17.36 17.15
N ASP A 215 12.49 17.07 17.72
CA ASP A 215 12.17 17.21 19.14
C ASP A 215 12.22 15.85 19.86
N ASP A 216 13.42 15.29 19.94
CA ASP A 216 13.68 13.95 20.47
C ASP A 216 14.18 13.93 21.93
N GLU A 217 13.72 14.89 22.75
CA GLU A 217 14.26 15.07 24.10
C GLU A 217 13.67 14.13 25.16
N CYS A 218 12.39 13.75 25.06
CA CYS A 218 11.75 12.89 26.04
C CYS A 218 10.58 12.04 25.49
N PHE A 219 10.22 11.00 26.25
CA PHE A 219 9.10 10.11 25.92
C PHE A 219 7.76 10.80 26.20
N TYR A 220 6.88 10.82 25.19
CA TYR A 220 5.55 11.40 25.26
C TYR A 220 4.49 10.35 25.59
N ASP A 221 4.50 9.83 26.82
CA ASP A 221 3.54 8.81 27.24
C ASP A 221 2.11 9.38 27.40
N ILE A 222 1.13 8.74 26.76
CA ILE A 222 -0.29 9.08 26.94
C ILE A 222 -0.74 8.76 28.39
N ASN A 223 -0.25 7.63 28.93
CA ASN A 223 -0.60 7.19 30.27
C ASN A 223 0.31 7.81 31.35
N PRO A 224 -0.27 8.35 32.44
CA PRO A 224 0.51 8.98 33.52
C PRO A 224 1.37 7.95 34.28
N ASP A 225 0.83 6.75 34.46
CA ASP A 225 1.45 5.67 35.23
C ASP A 225 2.75 5.18 34.55
N THR A 226 2.78 5.15 33.21
CA THR A 226 3.96 4.79 32.42
C THR A 226 4.98 5.91 32.36
N SER A 227 4.54 7.17 32.38
CA SER A 227 5.44 8.33 32.41
C SER A 227 6.38 8.30 33.63
N LEU A 228 5.82 7.97 34.79
CA LEU A 228 6.58 7.93 36.04
C LEU A 228 7.53 6.74 36.10
N SER A 229 7.16 5.58 35.51
CA SER A 229 7.95 4.36 35.57
C SER A 229 9.32 4.49 34.89
N ARG A 230 9.46 5.39 33.91
CA ARG A 230 10.71 5.63 33.16
C ARG A 230 11.82 6.31 33.97
N PHE A 231 11.49 6.98 35.06
CA PHE A 231 12.48 7.62 35.93
C PHE A 231 12.93 6.69 37.04
N SER A 232 14.24 6.65 37.30
CA SER A 232 14.79 6.02 38.50
C SER A 232 14.33 6.74 39.77
N LYS A 233 14.39 6.06 40.92
CA LYS A 233 14.00 6.65 42.21
C LYS A 233 14.77 7.95 42.52
N GLN A 234 16.06 8.01 42.14
CA GLN A 234 16.91 9.19 42.35
C GLN A 234 16.52 10.34 41.41
N GLU A 235 16.20 10.08 40.15
CA GLU A 235 15.75 11.10 39.21
C GLU A 235 14.37 11.66 39.58
N ARG A 236 13.46 10.81 40.09
CA ARG A 236 12.16 11.27 40.58
C ARG A 236 12.32 12.23 41.74
N LEU A 237 13.20 11.92 42.70
CA LEU A 237 13.50 12.81 43.82
C LEU A 237 14.11 14.14 43.35
N LYS A 238 14.99 14.12 42.34
CA LYS A 238 15.60 15.34 41.77
C LYS A 238 14.60 16.19 41.00
N LYS A 239 13.79 15.59 40.12
CA LYS A 239 12.86 16.32 39.24
C LYS A 239 11.57 16.75 39.95
N PHE A 240 11.01 15.87 40.78
CA PHE A 240 9.68 16.06 41.37
C PHE A 240 9.74 16.32 42.88
N GLY A 241 10.83 16.02 43.58
CA GLY A 241 10.93 16.17 45.04
C GLY A 241 10.49 14.92 45.80
N GLN A 242 10.19 15.08 47.09
CA GLN A 242 9.82 13.94 47.95
C GLN A 242 8.39 13.46 47.67
N PRO A 243 8.19 12.13 47.48
CA PRO A 243 6.87 11.58 47.21
C PRO A 243 5.91 11.82 48.37
N GLY A 244 4.67 12.22 48.07
CA GLY A 244 3.63 12.52 49.08
C GLY A 244 3.55 13.99 49.51
N THR A 245 4.46 14.84 49.05
CA THR A 245 4.36 16.31 49.26
C THR A 245 3.42 16.95 48.24
N ARG A 246 2.80 18.09 48.59
CA ARG A 246 1.96 18.87 47.66
C ARG A 246 2.76 19.34 46.44
N ASP A 247 3.98 19.84 46.66
CA ASP A 247 4.90 20.26 45.60
C ASP A 247 5.24 19.13 44.61
N TYR A 248 5.35 17.89 45.09
CA TYR A 248 5.59 16.73 44.23
C TYR A 248 4.42 16.45 43.30
N LEU A 249 3.19 16.52 43.81
CA LEU A 249 1.97 16.35 43.01
C LEU A 249 1.84 17.48 41.97
N ASP A 250 2.08 18.73 42.37
CA ASP A 250 2.02 19.88 41.48
C ASP A 250 3.05 19.79 40.34
N LYS A 251 4.28 19.36 40.64
CA LYS A 251 5.33 19.19 39.63
C LYS A 251 5.02 18.05 38.65
N ILE A 252 4.45 16.94 39.13
CA ILE A 252 4.00 15.84 38.25
C ILE A 252 2.88 16.33 37.34
N GLN A 253 1.91 17.08 37.87
CA GLN A 253 0.80 17.60 37.08
C GLN A 253 1.30 18.61 36.03
N LYS A 254 2.23 19.49 36.40
CA LYS A 254 2.90 20.40 35.45
C LYS A 254 3.63 19.64 34.35
N TYR A 255 4.39 18.61 34.70
CA TYR A 255 5.08 17.76 33.72
C TYR A 255 4.11 17.04 32.78
N ARG A 256 3.01 16.48 33.31
CA ARG A 256 1.94 15.89 32.51
C ARG A 256 1.36 16.91 31.53
N ASN A 257 1.04 18.12 32.00
CA ASN A 257 0.49 19.17 31.14
C ASN A 257 1.43 19.55 29.99
N VAL A 258 2.75 19.57 30.22
CA VAL A 258 3.74 19.80 29.17
C VAL A 258 3.70 18.69 28.12
N ILE A 259 3.73 17.42 28.55
CA ILE A 259 3.62 16.26 27.64
C ILE A 259 2.32 16.31 26.84
N LEU A 260 1.18 16.52 27.50
CA LEU A 260 -0.12 16.57 26.83
C LEU A 260 -0.20 17.72 25.81
N THR A 261 0.45 18.86 26.10
CA THR A 261 0.50 19.99 25.18
C THR A 261 1.37 19.67 23.96
N LYS A 262 2.51 18.99 24.16
CA LYS A 262 3.36 18.49 23.06
C LYS A 262 2.62 17.46 22.21
N LEU A 263 2.01 16.44 22.82
CA LEU A 263 1.20 15.43 22.12
C LEU A 263 0.07 16.08 21.32
N TYR A 264 -0.65 17.02 21.91
CA TYR A 264 -1.69 17.78 21.21
C TYR A 264 -1.12 18.52 20.00
N THR A 265 -0.04 19.28 20.19
CA THR A 265 0.55 20.10 19.13
C THR A 265 1.03 19.25 17.95
N PHE A 266 1.81 18.20 18.22
CA PHE A 266 2.27 17.29 17.17
C PHE A 266 1.10 16.60 16.47
N THR A 267 0.16 16.03 17.22
CA THR A 267 -1.00 15.36 16.63
C THR A 267 -1.82 16.32 15.75
N SER A 268 -2.02 17.58 16.20
CA SER A 268 -2.70 18.60 15.39
C SER A 268 -1.97 18.89 14.08
N THR A 269 -0.63 18.93 14.07
CA THR A 269 0.15 19.05 12.83
C THR A 269 -0.10 17.87 11.90
N PHE A 270 -0.11 16.63 12.41
CA PHE A 270 -0.43 15.44 11.60
C PHE A 270 -1.85 15.51 11.00
N ILE A 271 -2.84 15.92 11.79
CA ILE A 271 -4.24 16.07 11.33
C ILE A 271 -4.33 17.12 10.21
N GLU A 272 -3.70 18.28 10.40
CA GLU A 272 -3.73 19.35 9.40
C GLU A 272 -3.01 18.95 8.11
N SER A 273 -1.87 18.27 8.23
CA SER A 273 -1.12 17.77 7.08
C SER A 273 -1.92 16.71 6.30
N LEU A 274 -2.57 15.77 6.99
CA LEU A 274 -3.49 14.80 6.37
C LEU A 274 -4.65 15.50 5.66
N ARG A 275 -5.20 16.56 6.26
CA ARG A 275 -6.28 17.36 5.66
C ARG A 275 -5.83 18.06 4.39
N ASN A 276 -4.64 18.64 4.40
CA ASN A 276 -4.08 19.33 3.24
C ASN A 276 -3.75 18.35 2.10
N ALA A 277 -3.34 17.13 2.45
CA ALA A 277 -3.03 16.07 1.49
C ALA A 277 -4.27 15.35 0.93
N LEU A 278 -5.50 15.67 1.36
CA LEU A 278 -6.75 15.02 0.93
C LEU A 278 -6.90 14.94 -0.60
N SER A 279 -6.49 15.99 -1.32
CA SER A 279 -6.60 16.06 -2.78
C SER A 279 -5.68 15.08 -3.51
N PHE A 280 -4.64 14.58 -2.84
CA PHE A 280 -3.69 13.61 -3.38
C PHE A 280 -4.03 12.17 -2.99
N PHE A 281 -5.17 11.94 -2.32
CA PHE A 281 -5.53 10.60 -1.89
C PHE A 281 -5.72 9.66 -3.09
N PRO A 282 -5.14 8.44 -3.08
CA PRO A 282 -5.20 7.55 -4.23
C PRO A 282 -6.62 7.16 -4.59
N THR A 283 -7.01 7.38 -5.84
CA THR A 283 -8.36 7.06 -6.35
C THR A 283 -8.66 5.57 -6.29
N SER A 284 -7.69 4.71 -6.57
CA SER A 284 -7.84 3.25 -6.46
C SER A 284 -8.09 2.79 -5.03
N LEU A 285 -7.45 3.42 -4.05
CA LEU A 285 -7.69 3.15 -2.63
C LEU A 285 -9.06 3.66 -2.18
N SER A 286 -9.43 4.89 -2.55
CA SER A 286 -10.78 5.44 -2.29
C SER A 286 -11.87 4.53 -2.86
N PHE A 287 -11.71 4.11 -4.12
CA PHE A 287 -12.62 3.15 -4.74
C PHE A 287 -12.75 1.86 -3.93
N LEU A 288 -11.63 1.25 -3.52
CA LEU A 288 -11.66 0.00 -2.74
C LEU A 288 -12.38 0.17 -1.40
N ILE A 289 -12.12 1.27 -0.69
CA ILE A 289 -12.78 1.60 0.58
C ILE A 289 -14.29 1.80 0.37
N SER A 290 -14.69 2.54 -0.68
CA SER A 290 -16.10 2.71 -1.02
C SER A 290 -16.76 1.36 -1.34
N GLN A 291 -16.09 0.47 -2.08
CA GLN A 291 -16.61 -0.88 -2.36
C GLN A 291 -16.75 -1.70 -1.09
N MET A 292 -15.78 -1.61 -0.18
CA MET A 292 -15.83 -2.28 1.12
C MET A 292 -17.05 -1.83 1.92
N PHE A 293 -17.28 -0.51 1.99
CA PHE A 293 -18.46 0.05 2.64
C PHE A 293 -19.76 -0.48 2.01
N ILE A 294 -19.86 -0.52 0.68
CA ILE A 294 -21.05 -1.01 -0.04
C ILE A 294 -21.29 -2.50 0.24
N ILE A 295 -20.25 -3.34 0.14
CA ILE A 295 -20.35 -4.80 0.31
C ILE A 295 -20.74 -5.14 1.76
N LEU A 296 -20.11 -4.50 2.73
CA LEU A 296 -20.43 -4.70 4.15
C LEU A 296 -21.81 -4.14 4.51
N SER A 297 -22.29 -3.09 3.84
CA SER A 297 -23.65 -2.57 4.07
C SER A 297 -24.75 -3.51 3.55
N GLN A 298 -24.40 -4.50 2.73
CA GLN A 298 -25.34 -5.54 2.30
C GLN A 298 -25.52 -6.63 3.35
N SER A 299 -24.63 -6.75 4.35
CA SER A 299 -24.85 -7.67 5.46
C SER A 299 -25.78 -7.04 6.49
N SER A 300 -26.77 -7.79 6.95
CA SER A 300 -27.85 -7.29 7.80
C SER A 300 -27.46 -7.06 9.27
N GLU A 301 -26.21 -7.31 9.64
CA GLU A 301 -25.79 -7.41 11.05
C GLU A 301 -25.07 -6.16 11.59
N LEU A 302 -24.47 -5.34 10.74
CA LEU A 302 -23.69 -4.16 11.16
C LEU A 302 -24.42 -2.85 10.86
N SER A 303 -24.38 -1.90 11.80
CA SER A 303 -24.91 -0.57 11.54
C SER A 303 -24.03 0.20 10.55
N SER A 304 -24.61 1.14 9.80
CA SER A 304 -23.84 1.98 8.86
C SER A 304 -22.71 2.75 9.56
N ARG A 305 -22.89 3.10 10.84
CA ARG A 305 -21.85 3.74 11.66
C ARG A 305 -20.69 2.78 11.95
N ASP A 306 -21.00 1.54 12.32
CA ASP A 306 -19.97 0.54 12.63
C ASP A 306 -19.14 0.18 11.39
N ILE A 307 -19.78 0.10 10.23
CA ILE A 307 -19.10 -0.14 8.95
C ILE A 307 -18.17 1.02 8.60
N ARG A 308 -18.59 2.28 8.81
CA ARG A 308 -17.70 3.44 8.62
C ARG A 308 -16.51 3.39 9.57
N CYS A 309 -16.76 3.17 10.86
CA CYS A 309 -15.69 3.03 11.84
C CYS A 309 -14.71 1.92 11.45
N LEU A 310 -15.21 0.80 10.92
CA LEU A 310 -14.36 -0.28 10.40
C LEU A 310 -13.53 0.14 9.19
N CYS A 311 -14.10 0.87 8.23
CA CYS A 311 -13.35 1.38 7.08
C CYS A 311 -12.23 2.32 7.54
N CYS A 312 -12.53 3.22 8.46
CA CYS A 312 -11.55 4.11 9.09
C CYS A 312 -10.46 3.33 9.82
N ASP A 313 -10.85 2.30 10.58
CA ASP A 313 -9.93 1.43 11.32
C ASP A 313 -8.92 0.75 10.38
N ILE A 314 -9.38 0.26 9.23
CA ILE A 314 -8.54 -0.42 8.25
C ILE A 314 -7.52 0.55 7.63
N ILE A 315 -7.96 1.76 7.25
CA ILE A 315 -7.05 2.78 6.70
C ILE A 315 -5.99 3.15 7.74
N MET A 316 -6.40 3.35 8.98
CA MET A 316 -5.47 3.72 10.04
C MET A 316 -4.55 2.56 10.43
N THR A 317 -5.05 1.33 10.53
CA THR A 317 -4.29 0.16 10.97
C THR A 317 -3.38 -0.42 9.87
N LEU A 318 -3.79 -0.38 8.60
CA LEU A 318 -3.07 -1.02 7.50
C LEU A 318 -2.34 -0.04 6.58
N PHE A 319 -2.64 1.26 6.61
CA PHE A 319 -2.03 2.22 5.69
C PHE A 319 -1.34 3.38 6.41
N ILE A 320 -2.08 4.22 7.15
CA ILE A 320 -1.53 5.45 7.73
C ILE A 320 -0.70 5.17 8.99
N GLY A 321 -1.23 4.38 9.93
CA GLY A 321 -0.57 4.08 11.20
C GLY A 321 0.78 3.40 11.05
N PRO A 322 0.91 2.30 10.27
CA PRO A 322 2.21 1.67 10.00
C PRO A 322 3.21 2.65 9.39
N ALA A 323 2.76 3.53 8.51
CA ALA A 323 3.60 4.55 7.88
C ALA A 323 4.08 5.63 8.86
N ILE A 324 3.32 5.96 9.91
CA ILE A 324 3.74 6.86 10.99
C ILE A 324 4.74 6.17 11.93
N CYS A 325 4.46 4.92 12.32
CA CYS A 325 5.29 4.18 13.25
C CYS A 325 6.66 3.84 12.66
N GLU A 326 6.70 3.57 11.36
CA GLU A 326 7.87 3.04 10.65
C GLU A 326 8.07 3.71 9.28
N PRO A 327 8.31 5.03 9.28
CA PRO A 327 8.35 5.83 8.05
C PRO A 327 9.51 5.48 7.11
N GLU A 328 10.61 4.96 7.65
CA GLU A 328 11.75 4.48 6.88
C GLU A 328 11.37 3.30 5.96
N LYS A 329 10.46 2.43 6.39
CA LYS A 329 10.03 1.25 5.61
C LYS A 329 9.10 1.62 4.45
N HIS A 330 8.39 2.73 4.63
CA HIS A 330 7.45 3.26 3.65
C HIS A 330 8.12 4.25 2.69
N GLY A 331 9.41 4.53 2.87
CA GLY A 331 10.18 5.45 2.04
C GLY A 331 9.76 6.91 2.20
N ILE A 332 9.17 7.26 3.35
CA ILE A 332 8.76 8.63 3.66
C ILE A 332 9.98 9.45 4.03
N ILE A 333 10.79 8.93 4.96
CA ILE A 333 12.07 9.53 5.33
C ILE A 333 13.20 8.68 4.76
N ALA A 334 14.30 9.34 4.37
CA ALA A 334 15.49 8.69 3.84
C ALA A 334 16.38 8.16 4.99
N ASP A 335 17.71 8.27 4.84
CA ASP A 335 18.75 7.70 5.71
C ASP A 335 18.85 8.32 7.13
N ILE A 336 17.76 8.89 7.66
CA ILE A 336 17.72 9.49 8.99
C ILE A 336 17.50 8.38 10.03
N PRO A 337 18.47 8.11 10.93
CA PRO A 337 18.28 7.12 11.97
C PRO A 337 17.25 7.62 12.99
N ILE A 338 16.15 6.87 13.18
CA ILE A 338 15.15 7.19 14.21
C ILE A 338 15.56 6.55 15.54
N SER A 339 15.67 7.36 16.58
CA SER A 339 15.97 6.91 17.94
C SER A 339 14.83 6.06 18.54
N THR A 340 15.10 5.50 19.71
CA THR A 340 14.06 4.77 20.47
C THR A 340 12.99 5.70 21.04
N ILE A 341 13.35 6.94 21.36
CA ILE A 341 12.43 7.96 21.92
C ILE A 341 11.49 8.43 20.80
N ALA A 342 12.04 8.87 19.68
CA ALA A 342 11.29 9.30 18.51
C ALA A 342 10.32 8.22 18.02
N ARG A 343 10.76 6.97 17.94
CA ARG A 343 9.89 5.85 17.53
C ARG A 343 8.77 5.59 18.53
N HIS A 344 9.05 5.67 19.83
CA HIS A 344 7.98 5.61 20.85
C HIS A 344 6.98 6.76 20.65
N ASN A 345 7.47 7.99 20.45
CA ASN A 345 6.63 9.16 20.27
C ASN A 345 5.75 9.06 19.02
N LEU A 346 6.30 8.60 17.88
CA LEU A 346 5.54 8.30 16.66
C LEU A 346 4.43 7.26 16.91
N ASN A 347 4.73 6.18 17.64
CA ASN A 347 3.74 5.19 18.02
C ASN A 347 2.60 5.81 18.86
N GLN A 348 2.91 6.74 19.77
CA GLN A 348 1.88 7.44 20.56
C GLN A 348 0.99 8.32 19.68
N ILE A 349 1.57 9.04 18.71
CA ILE A 349 0.79 9.83 17.73
C ILE A 349 -0.14 8.92 16.92
N ALA A 350 0.34 7.78 16.43
CA ALA A 350 -0.47 6.82 15.69
C ALA A 350 -1.65 6.29 16.53
N ILE A 351 -1.42 5.99 17.82
CA ILE A 351 -2.47 5.55 18.76
C ILE A 351 -3.51 6.66 18.98
N ILE A 352 -3.08 7.92 19.14
CA ILE A 352 -4.01 9.05 19.32
C ILE A 352 -4.86 9.22 18.07
N LEU A 353 -4.26 9.23 16.88
CA LEU A 353 -4.98 9.36 15.60
C LEU A 353 -5.98 8.22 15.40
N GLN A 354 -5.59 6.97 15.69
CA GLN A 354 -6.47 5.81 15.64
C GLN A 354 -7.65 5.98 16.60
N THR A 355 -7.40 6.43 17.83
CA THR A 355 -8.46 6.62 18.84
C THR A 355 -9.43 7.73 18.42
N LEU A 356 -8.91 8.84 17.87
CA LEU A 356 -9.71 9.94 17.32
C LEU A 356 -10.52 9.54 16.08
N ALA A 357 -9.99 8.63 15.24
CA ALA A 357 -10.71 8.11 14.08
C ALA A 357 -11.92 7.26 14.48
N MET A 358 -11.78 6.46 15.54
CA MET A 358 -12.80 5.49 15.96
C MET A 358 -13.95 6.11 16.77
N SER A 359 -13.76 7.30 17.36
CA SER A 359 -14.79 7.99 18.15
C SER A 359 -15.39 7.12 19.28
N ASN A 360 -14.57 6.23 19.87
CA ASN A 360 -14.99 5.29 20.91
C ASN A 360 -14.92 5.91 22.32
N ASP A 361 -15.46 5.19 23.31
CA ASP A 361 -15.39 5.55 24.74
C ASP A 361 -13.94 5.72 25.21
N ILE A 362 -13.52 6.97 25.35
CA ILE A 362 -12.20 7.34 25.84
C ILE A 362 -12.09 7.01 27.33
N GLU A 363 -11.03 6.29 27.70
CA GLU A 363 -10.71 5.99 29.10
C GLU A 363 -10.64 7.26 29.96
N SER A 364 -11.21 7.21 31.17
CA SER A 364 -11.26 8.37 32.08
C SER A 364 -9.91 9.03 32.34
N LYS A 365 -8.82 8.24 32.35
CA LYS A 365 -7.44 8.68 32.59
C LYS A 365 -6.81 9.47 31.43
N THR A 366 -7.37 9.39 30.23
CA THR A 366 -6.82 10.05 29.03
C THR A 366 -7.76 11.11 28.46
N LYS A 367 -8.96 11.29 29.05
CA LYS A 367 -9.96 12.29 28.62
C LYS A 367 -9.40 13.70 28.58
N ASP A 368 -8.48 14.05 29.47
CA ASP A 368 -7.82 15.37 29.51
C ASP A 368 -7.01 15.68 28.24
N LEU A 369 -6.44 14.67 27.59
CA LEU A 369 -5.80 14.82 26.28
C LEU A 369 -6.84 14.94 25.17
N TYR A 370 -7.75 13.96 25.08
CA TYR A 370 -8.66 13.85 23.94
C TYR A 370 -9.68 15.00 23.87
N ASN A 371 -10.10 15.55 25.02
CA ASN A 371 -10.98 16.72 25.09
C ASN A 371 -10.36 18.01 24.50
N LYS A 372 -9.05 18.05 24.26
CA LYS A 372 -8.40 19.19 23.59
C LYS A 372 -8.66 19.21 22.09
N PHE A 373 -8.99 18.06 21.49
CA PHE A 373 -9.26 17.95 20.06
C PHE A 373 -10.71 18.28 19.76
N LYS A 374 -10.96 18.85 18.57
CA LYS A 374 -12.32 19.03 18.07
C LYS A 374 -12.95 17.66 17.80
N GLU A 375 -14.23 17.54 18.09
CA GLU A 375 -15.01 16.33 17.76
C GLU A 375 -14.89 16.03 16.26
N ASN A 376 -14.77 14.74 15.92
CA ASN A 376 -14.71 14.24 14.55
C ASN A 376 -13.59 14.81 13.66
N CYS A 377 -12.53 15.36 14.24
CA CYS A 377 -11.43 15.96 13.48
C CYS A 377 -10.73 14.98 12.53
N VAL A 378 -10.61 13.71 12.91
CA VAL A 378 -10.01 12.66 12.07
C VAL A 378 -11.06 11.88 11.30
N SER A 379 -12.19 11.53 11.94
CA SER A 379 -13.26 10.77 11.28
C SER A 379 -13.84 11.49 10.06
N SER A 380 -13.98 12.82 10.11
CA SER A 380 -14.44 13.60 8.95
C SER A 380 -13.49 13.58 7.75
N ILE A 381 -12.18 13.50 7.99
CA ILE A 381 -11.16 13.35 6.94
C ILE A 381 -11.32 11.97 6.28
N LEU A 382 -11.48 10.93 7.10
CA LEU A 382 -11.63 9.56 6.60
C LEU A 382 -12.98 9.32 5.92
N ASP A 383 -14.05 9.94 6.39
CA ASP A 383 -15.37 9.91 5.74
C ASP A 383 -15.28 10.47 4.31
N ASN A 384 -14.49 11.52 4.08
CA ASN A 384 -14.27 12.04 2.72
C ASN A 384 -13.59 11.01 1.81
N PHE A 385 -12.72 10.13 2.34
CA PHE A 385 -12.13 9.04 1.56
C PHE A 385 -13.15 7.98 1.15
N ILE A 386 -14.13 7.70 2.02
CA ILE A 386 -15.22 6.75 1.76
C ILE A 386 -16.21 7.32 0.74
N ASP A 387 -16.51 8.61 0.84
CA ASP A 387 -17.59 9.26 0.10
C ASP A 387 -17.19 9.67 -1.33
N SER A 388 -15.91 9.97 -1.55
CA SER A 388 -15.38 10.48 -2.83
C SER A 388 -15.58 9.54 -4.03
N SER A 389 -15.64 8.22 -3.82
CA SER A 389 -15.73 7.24 -4.91
C SER A 389 -16.99 6.36 -4.90
N ARG A 390 -18.02 6.71 -4.13
CA ARG A 390 -19.26 5.89 -4.00
C ARG A 390 -19.97 5.62 -5.33
N ASN A 391 -19.92 6.56 -6.26
CA ASN A 391 -20.63 6.50 -7.54
C ASN A 391 -19.74 6.03 -8.70
N VAL A 392 -18.47 5.71 -8.44
CA VAL A 392 -17.54 5.25 -9.47
C VAL A 392 -17.84 3.79 -9.78
N ILE A 393 -18.37 3.54 -10.97
CA ILE A 393 -18.63 2.19 -11.47
C ILE A 393 -17.29 1.57 -11.84
N PHE A 394 -17.01 0.37 -11.33
CA PHE A 394 -15.82 -0.38 -11.74
C PHE A 394 -15.83 -0.58 -13.26
N PRO A 395 -14.74 -0.27 -13.97
CA PRO A 395 -14.69 -0.44 -15.42
C PRO A 395 -15.06 -1.89 -15.78
N SER A 396 -16.00 -2.05 -16.71
CA SER A 396 -16.39 -3.38 -17.19
C SER A 396 -15.18 -4.07 -17.82
N ARG A 397 -15.10 -5.40 -17.73
CA ARG A 397 -13.95 -6.17 -18.27
C ARG A 397 -13.61 -5.84 -19.73
N SER A 398 -14.63 -5.57 -20.56
CA SER A 398 -14.45 -5.12 -21.94
C SER A 398 -13.83 -3.73 -22.04
N SER A 399 -14.17 -2.81 -21.13
CA SER A 399 -13.55 -1.49 -21.04
C SER A 399 -12.10 -1.55 -20.55
N ILE A 400 -11.77 -2.45 -19.61
CA ILE A 400 -10.40 -2.67 -19.14
C ILE A 400 -9.50 -3.09 -20.31
N LEU A 401 -9.92 -4.14 -21.03
CA LEU A 401 -9.19 -4.70 -22.18
C LEU A 401 -9.08 -3.75 -23.38
N SER A 402 -9.90 -2.69 -23.45
CA SER A 402 -9.89 -1.70 -24.55
C SER A 402 -9.26 -0.36 -24.17
N SER A 403 -8.92 -0.13 -22.90
CA SER A 403 -8.49 1.17 -22.38
C SER A 403 -6.97 1.43 -22.47
N SER A 404 -6.15 0.40 -22.69
CA SER A 404 -4.69 0.54 -22.66
C SER A 404 -4.04 0.53 -24.05
N ASN A 405 -3.34 1.61 -24.40
CA ASN A 405 -2.51 1.71 -25.61
C ASN A 405 -1.23 0.84 -25.52
N ILE A 406 -0.86 0.41 -24.31
CA ILE A 406 0.28 -0.49 -24.02
C ILE A 406 -0.27 -1.64 -23.18
N THR A 407 -0.61 -2.74 -23.84
CA THR A 407 -1.03 -3.97 -23.18
C THR A 407 0.19 -4.80 -22.81
N ARG A 408 0.12 -5.43 -21.64
CA ARG A 408 1.17 -6.35 -21.20
C ARG A 408 1.17 -7.59 -22.09
N SER A 409 2.33 -7.87 -22.70
CA SER A 409 2.54 -8.98 -23.62
C SER A 409 3.31 -10.17 -23.03
N THR A 410 3.95 -10.00 -21.86
CA THR A 410 4.86 -11.02 -21.29
C THR A 410 4.63 -11.26 -19.81
N ILE A 411 4.94 -12.48 -19.36
CA ILE A 411 4.88 -12.92 -17.96
C ILE A 411 6.28 -13.36 -17.54
N LEU A 412 6.78 -12.79 -16.45
CA LEU A 412 8.11 -13.10 -15.92
C LEU A 412 7.96 -13.99 -14.68
N ILE A 413 8.36 -15.24 -14.80
CA ILE A 413 8.25 -16.23 -13.73
C ILE A 413 9.43 -17.20 -13.77
N THR A 414 9.97 -17.55 -12.60
CA THR A 414 11.00 -18.60 -12.51
C THR A 414 10.37 -19.98 -12.57
N GLN A 415 11.14 -21.00 -12.97
CA GLN A 415 10.66 -22.38 -12.98
C GLN A 415 10.21 -22.86 -11.59
N LYS A 416 10.87 -22.41 -10.52
CA LYS A 416 10.48 -22.73 -9.14
C LYS A 416 9.12 -22.15 -8.80
N GLN A 417 8.90 -20.88 -9.11
CA GLN A 417 7.64 -20.19 -8.88
C GLN A 417 6.50 -20.81 -9.71
N LEU A 418 6.75 -21.17 -10.96
CA LEU A 418 5.76 -21.82 -11.83
C LEU A 418 5.31 -23.20 -11.30
N ARG A 419 6.16 -23.90 -10.54
CA ARG A 419 5.79 -25.17 -9.89
C ARG A 419 5.07 -24.98 -8.56
N GLN A 420 5.29 -23.85 -7.90
CA GLN A 420 4.67 -23.52 -6.62
C GLN A 420 3.27 -22.93 -6.79
N LEU A 421 3.07 -22.20 -7.89
CA LEU A 421 1.80 -21.63 -8.33
C LEU A 421 0.99 -22.68 -9.08
#